data_AF-A0A7C1UTX8-F1
#
_entry.id   AF-A0A7C1UTX8-F1
#
_cell.length_a   1.000
_cell.length_b   1.000
_cell.length_c   1.000
_cell.angle_alpha   90.00
_cell.angle_beta   90.00
_cell.angle_gamma   90.00
#
_symmetry.space_group_name_H-M   'P 1'
#
loop_
_entity.id
_entity.type
_entity.pdbx_description
1 polymer ?
#
loop_
_entity_poly.entity_id
_entity_poly.type
_entity_poly.pdbx_seq_one_letter_code
_entity_poly.pdbx_strand_id
1 'polypeptide(L)'
;MPRVFTGKVVIPGDKINEYLEMLEKAEEERKPFVEKCEAILEEFYDYLVNEKGLSEKTADDHCFVISMFNEFLAWQTDVWDYSEVTKGIANTYFKQWYRRKVWGGPPIDRIPVSMKKFFLFLKEKKGIHNKKVLGK
;
A
#
# COMPACT_ATOMS: atom_id res chain seq x y z
N MET A 1 10.36 -14.60 3.31
CA MET A 1 9.55 -13.52 3.94
C MET A 1 9.73 -12.28 3.09
N PRO A 2 8.66 -11.53 2.80
CA PRO A 2 8.78 -10.28 2.05
C PRO A 2 9.69 -9.32 2.81
N ARG A 3 10.50 -8.57 2.07
CA ARG A 3 11.51 -7.64 2.57
C ARG A 3 10.96 -6.22 2.48
N VAL A 4 11.35 -5.39 3.44
CA VAL A 4 11.13 -3.94 3.41
C VAL A 4 12.48 -3.29 3.15
N PHE A 5 12.57 -2.53 2.07
CA PHE A 5 13.76 -1.79 1.72
C PHE A 5 13.88 -0.58 2.65
N THR A 6 15.01 -0.49 3.36
CA THR A 6 15.30 0.66 4.23
C THR A 6 16.75 1.08 4.03
N GLY A 7 17.03 2.38 4.22
CA GLY A 7 18.38 2.93 4.09
C GLY A 7 18.44 4.13 3.14
N LYS A 8 19.61 4.76 3.09
CA LYS A 8 19.93 5.84 2.16
C LYS A 8 20.80 5.28 1.05
N VAL A 9 20.37 5.45 -0.20
CA VAL A 9 21.20 5.14 -1.36
C VAL A 9 22.05 6.38 -1.67
N VAL A 10 23.35 6.17 -1.88
CA VAL A 10 24.27 7.22 -2.32
C VAL A 10 24.65 6.91 -3.75
N ILE A 11 24.29 7.81 -4.67
CA ILE A 11 24.52 7.64 -6.10
C ILE A 11 25.66 8.60 -6.48
N PRO A 12 26.81 8.09 -6.96
CA PRO A 12 27.86 8.91 -7.52
C PRO A 12 27.35 9.75 -8.70
N GLY A 13 27.79 11.01 -8.80
CA GLY A 13 27.28 11.94 -9.82
C GLY A 13 27.55 11.48 -11.26
N ASP A 14 28.64 10.75 -11.48
CA ASP A 14 29.01 10.13 -12.75
C ASP A 14 28.09 8.97 -13.15
N LYS A 15 27.29 8.43 -12.22
CA LYS A 15 26.37 7.31 -12.44
C LYS A 15 24.90 7.70 -12.44
N ILE A 16 24.60 9.00 -12.51
CA ILE A 16 23.21 9.47 -12.48
C ILE A 16 22.40 8.87 -13.63
N ASN A 17 22.94 8.84 -14.85
CA ASN A 17 22.22 8.31 -16.01
C ASN A 17 21.93 6.81 -15.86
N GLU A 18 22.92 6.01 -15.45
CA GLU A 18 22.73 4.58 -15.16
C GLU A 18 21.63 4.38 -14.10
N TYR A 19 21.61 5.21 -13.07
CA TYR A 19 20.58 5.16 -12.03
C TYR A 19 19.17 5.49 -12.57
N LEU A 20 19.05 6.51 -13.42
CA LEU A 20 17.77 6.89 -14.03
C LEU A 20 17.24 5.78 -14.95
N GLU A 21 18.11 5.15 -15.76
CA GLU A 21 17.73 4.00 -16.60
C GLU A 21 17.27 2.80 -15.76
N MET A 22 17.95 2.52 -14.65
CA MET A 22 17.51 1.47 -13.71
C MET A 22 16.17 1.80 -13.05
N LEU A 23 15.92 3.07 -12.72
CA LEU A 23 14.64 3.50 -12.14
C LEU A 23 13.50 3.32 -13.15
N GLU A 24 13.68 3.79 -14.38
CA GLU A 24 12.67 3.67 -15.44
C GLU A 24 12.31 2.21 -15.68
N LYS A 25 13.32 1.34 -15.79
CA LYS A 25 13.09 -0.11 -15.93
C LYS A 25 12.36 -0.70 -14.73
N ALA A 26 12.73 -0.32 -13.51
CA ALA A 26 12.03 -0.78 -12.31
C ALA A 26 10.58 -0.29 -12.26
N GLU A 27 10.31 0.93 -12.75
CA GLU A 27 8.95 1.47 -12.88
C GLU A 27 8.11 0.67 -13.87
N GLU A 28 8.66 0.37 -15.05
CA GLU A 28 8.00 -0.49 -16.04
C GLU A 28 7.72 -1.89 -15.52
N GLU A 29 8.70 -2.52 -14.85
CA GLU A 29 8.54 -3.83 -14.23
C GLU A 29 7.44 -3.81 -13.15
N ARG A 30 7.34 -2.70 -12.40
CA ARG A 30 6.38 -2.57 -11.30
C ARG A 30 4.97 -2.18 -11.76
N LYS A 31 4.83 -1.60 -12.95
CA LYS A 31 3.57 -1.09 -13.50
C LYS A 31 2.38 -2.07 -13.39
N PRO A 32 2.50 -3.37 -13.71
CA PRO A 32 1.36 -4.30 -13.61
C PRO A 32 0.85 -4.45 -12.17
N PHE A 33 1.73 -4.33 -11.18
CA PHE A 33 1.32 -4.36 -9.76
C PHE A 33 0.59 -3.08 -9.37
N VAL A 34 1.08 -1.92 -9.84
CA VAL A 34 0.44 -0.62 -9.57
C VAL A 34 -0.96 -0.58 -10.17
N GLU A 35 -1.13 -0.96 -11.43
CA GLU A 35 -2.44 -1.00 -12.10
C GLU A 35 -3.42 -1.95 -11.40
N LYS A 36 -2.95 -3.13 -10.96
CA LYS A 36 -3.75 -4.05 -10.13
C LYS A 36 -4.19 -3.39 -8.82
N CYS A 37 -3.29 -2.66 -8.16
CA CYS A 37 -3.57 -1.97 -6.91
C CYS A 37 -4.59 -0.84 -7.08
N GLU A 38 -4.54 -0.09 -8.18
CA GLU A 38 -5.48 0.98 -8.51
C GLU A 38 -6.88 0.43 -8.77
N ALA A 39 -7.01 -0.60 -9.60
CA ALA A 39 -8.31 -1.24 -9.86
C ALA A 39 -8.94 -1.79 -8.57
N ILE A 40 -8.15 -2.41 -7.69
CA ILE A 40 -8.62 -2.90 -6.38
C ILE A 40 -9.03 -1.75 -5.46
N LEU A 41 -8.39 -0.58 -5.55
CA LEU A 41 -8.71 0.59 -4.75
C LEU A 41 -10.05 1.21 -5.15
N GLU A 42 -10.35 1.29 -6.45
CA GLU A 42 -11.65 1.74 -6.96
C GLU A 42 -12.78 0.84 -6.45
N GLU A 43 -12.63 -0.47 -6.57
CA GLU A 43 -13.62 -1.43 -6.05
C GLU A 43 -13.75 -1.37 -4.53
N PHE A 44 -12.66 -1.06 -3.81
CA PHE A 44 -12.71 -0.87 -2.37
C PHE A 44 -13.52 0.36 -1.99
N TYR A 45 -13.39 1.47 -2.73
CA TYR A 45 -14.21 2.66 -2.53
C TYR A 45 -15.70 2.34 -2.68
N ASP A 46 -16.07 1.69 -3.78
CA ASP A 46 -17.46 1.31 -4.04
C ASP A 46 -18.02 0.40 -2.94
N TYR A 47 -17.22 -0.56 -2.47
CA TYR A 47 -17.59 -1.41 -1.34
C TYR A 47 -17.85 -0.60 -0.06
N LEU A 48 -17.02 0.40 0.24
CA LEU A 48 -17.19 1.22 1.44
C LEU A 48 -18.46 2.07 1.40
N VAL A 49 -18.76 2.67 0.25
CA VAL A 49 -19.93 3.54 0.08
C VAL A 49 -21.19 2.70 -0.07
N ASN A 50 -21.24 1.81 -1.07
CA ASN A 50 -22.47 1.14 -1.48
C ASN A 50 -22.85 -0.03 -0.58
N GLU A 51 -21.88 -0.77 -0.04
CA GLU A 51 -22.17 -1.95 0.78
C GLU A 51 -22.03 -1.71 2.28
N LYS A 52 -21.07 -0.88 2.69
CA LYS A 52 -20.87 -0.53 4.11
C LYS A 52 -21.58 0.75 4.54
N GLY A 53 -22.18 1.49 3.61
CA GLY A 53 -22.98 2.68 3.91
C GLY A 53 -22.17 3.80 4.55
N LEU A 54 -20.87 3.87 4.29
CA LEU A 54 -20.05 4.98 4.76
C LEU A 54 -20.31 6.24 3.93
N SER A 55 -20.15 7.41 4.55
CA SER A 55 -20.12 8.65 3.78
C SER A 55 -18.92 8.68 2.85
N GLU A 56 -19.07 9.32 1.69
CA GLU A 56 -18.01 9.50 0.69
C GLU A 56 -16.73 10.03 1.34
N LYS A 57 -16.84 11.09 2.14
CA LYS A 57 -15.69 11.64 2.89
C LYS A 57 -14.96 10.60 3.76
N THR A 58 -15.69 9.70 4.40
CA THR A 58 -15.07 8.65 5.22
C THR A 58 -14.44 7.56 4.36
N ALA A 59 -15.07 7.23 3.23
CA ALA A 59 -14.53 6.30 2.24
C ALA A 59 -13.25 6.86 1.60
N ASP A 60 -13.22 8.15 1.27
CA ASP A 60 -12.04 8.86 0.76
C ASP A 60 -10.87 8.78 1.74
N ASP A 61 -11.10 9.07 3.03
CA ASP A 61 -10.06 8.95 4.05
C ASP A 61 -9.48 7.53 4.14
N HIS A 62 -10.34 6.50 4.00
CA HIS A 62 -9.88 5.12 4.01
C HIS A 62 -9.10 4.79 2.73
N CYS A 63 -9.60 5.19 1.57
CA CYS A 63 -8.95 4.95 0.28
C CYS A 63 -7.61 5.68 0.18
N PHE A 64 -7.51 6.91 0.70
CA PHE A 64 -6.24 7.63 0.78
C PHE A 64 -5.19 6.86 1.59
N VAL A 65 -5.58 6.29 2.73
CA VAL A 65 -4.64 5.47 3.51
C VAL A 65 -4.20 4.23 2.73
N ILE A 66 -5.11 3.61 1.97
CA ILE A 66 -4.78 2.42 1.16
C ILE A 66 -3.97 2.77 -0.09
N SER A 67 -4.19 3.93 -0.72
CA SER A 67 -3.35 4.38 -1.85
C SER A 67 -1.91 4.61 -1.40
N MET A 68 -1.72 5.29 -0.26
CA MET A 68 -0.40 5.45 0.35
C MET A 68 0.23 4.11 0.76
N PHE A 69 -0.60 3.13 1.16
CA PHE A 69 -0.10 1.78 1.42
C PHE A 69 0.34 1.06 0.14
N ASN A 70 -0.39 1.22 -0.96
CA ASN A 70 -0.03 0.66 -2.26
C ASN A 70 1.29 1.27 -2.78
N GLU A 71 1.48 2.58 -2.65
CA GLU A 71 2.77 3.24 -2.96
C GLU A 71 3.91 2.68 -2.10
N PHE A 72 3.66 2.51 -0.80
CA PHE A 72 4.63 1.90 0.10
C PHE A 72 4.98 0.47 -0.32
N LEU A 73 3.99 -0.36 -0.69
CA LEU A 73 4.26 -1.71 -1.20
C LEU A 73 5.04 -1.66 -2.51
N ALA A 74 4.65 -0.80 -3.43
CA ALA A 74 5.26 -0.67 -4.75
C ALA A 74 6.75 -0.35 -4.66
N TRP A 75 7.14 0.61 -3.80
CA TRP A 75 8.48 1.19 -3.83
C TRP A 75 9.36 0.87 -2.63
N GLN A 76 8.79 0.34 -1.54
CA GLN A 76 9.54 0.06 -0.31
C GLN A 76 9.53 -1.42 0.05
N THR A 77 8.96 -2.30 -0.78
CA THR A 77 8.90 -3.74 -0.53
C THR A 77 9.04 -4.55 -1.81
N ASP A 78 9.33 -5.84 -1.66
CA ASP A 78 9.31 -6.84 -2.74
C ASP A 78 7.96 -7.59 -2.85
N VAL A 79 6.89 -7.09 -2.22
CA VAL A 79 5.56 -7.72 -2.23
C VAL A 79 4.91 -7.56 -3.60
N TRP A 80 4.37 -8.64 -4.18
CA TRP A 80 3.61 -8.58 -5.45
C TRP A 80 2.14 -8.95 -5.28
N ASP A 81 1.76 -9.47 -4.12
CA ASP A 81 0.39 -9.83 -3.81
C ASP A 81 0.00 -9.52 -2.36
N TYR A 82 -1.22 -9.05 -2.15
CA TYR A 82 -1.71 -8.71 -0.81
C TYR A 82 -1.74 -9.90 0.15
N SER A 83 -1.77 -11.15 -0.33
CA SER A 83 -1.66 -12.35 0.52
C SER A 83 -0.27 -12.52 1.15
N GLU A 84 0.77 -11.92 0.57
CA GLU A 84 2.14 -12.00 1.06
C GLU A 84 2.40 -11.04 2.22
N VAL A 85 1.60 -9.94 2.29
CA VAL A 85 1.73 -8.88 3.28
C VAL A 85 1.74 -9.46 4.69
N THR A 86 2.72 -9.05 5.49
CA THR A 86 2.82 -9.45 6.89
C THR A 86 2.19 -8.40 7.81
N LYS A 87 1.86 -8.78 9.04
CA LYS A 87 1.37 -7.85 10.08
C LYS A 87 2.35 -6.71 10.35
N GLY A 88 3.66 -6.98 10.27
CA GLY A 88 4.71 -5.98 10.43
C GLY A 88 4.74 -4.97 9.29
N ILE A 89 4.58 -5.43 8.03
CA ILE A 89 4.51 -4.57 6.84
C ILE A 89 3.28 -3.66 6.93
N ALA A 90 2.09 -4.24 7.15
CA ALA A 90 0.83 -3.49 7.17
C ALA A 90 0.72 -2.50 8.35
N ASN A 91 1.41 -2.75 9.47
CA ASN A 91 1.32 -1.90 10.65
C ASN A 91 2.61 -1.14 10.92
N THR A 92 3.65 -1.83 11.38
CA THR A 92 4.85 -1.17 11.92
C THR A 92 5.61 -0.39 10.86
N TYR A 93 5.99 -1.05 9.76
CA TYR A 93 6.81 -0.42 8.72
C TYR A 93 6.02 0.65 7.97
N PHE A 94 4.76 0.34 7.59
CA PHE A 94 3.92 1.31 6.92
C PHE A 94 3.65 2.55 7.78
N LYS A 95 3.31 2.42 9.07
CA LYS A 95 3.11 3.60 9.95
C LYS A 95 4.36 4.46 10.06
N GLN A 96 5.54 3.84 10.18
CA GLN A 96 6.81 4.58 10.24
C GLN A 96 7.14 5.28 8.92
N TRP A 97 6.82 4.68 7.79
CA TRP A 97 6.96 5.29 6.48
C TRP A 97 5.96 6.44 6.30
N TYR A 98 4.67 6.20 6.57
CA TYR A 98 3.59 7.17 6.46
C TYR A 98 3.88 8.44 7.26
N ARG A 99 4.28 8.30 8.53
CA ARG A 99 4.66 9.44 9.40
C ARG A 99 5.74 10.33 8.82
N ARG A 100 6.67 9.77 8.03
CA ARG A 100 7.82 10.49 7.47
C ARG A 100 7.53 11.06 6.09
N LYS A 101 6.59 10.47 5.34
CA LYS A 101 6.41 10.72 3.91
C LYS A 101 5.10 11.42 3.57
N VAL A 102 4.06 11.22 4.39
CA VAL A 102 2.72 11.72 4.09
C VAL A 102 2.42 12.94 4.95
N TRP A 103 2.18 14.07 4.29
CA TRP A 103 1.84 15.35 4.90
C TRP A 103 0.40 15.72 4.54
N GLY A 104 -0.40 16.16 5.51
CA GLY A 104 -1.79 16.59 5.28
C GLY A 104 -2.82 15.48 5.05
N GLY A 105 -2.43 14.20 5.16
CA GLY A 105 -3.35 13.07 5.06
C GLY A 105 -4.11 12.76 6.37
N PRO A 106 -4.98 11.73 6.36
CA PRO A 106 -5.65 11.23 7.55
C PRO A 106 -4.67 10.85 8.66
N PRO A 107 -5.10 10.94 9.93
CA PRO A 107 -4.22 10.71 11.06
C PRO A 107 -3.79 9.24 11.18
N ILE A 108 -2.59 9.00 11.74
CA ILE A 108 -1.92 7.68 11.78
C ILE A 108 -2.74 6.62 12.55
N ASP A 109 -3.55 7.05 13.52
CA ASP A 109 -4.47 6.21 14.28
C ASP A 109 -5.59 5.61 13.42
N ARG A 110 -5.88 6.19 12.25
CA ARG A 110 -6.82 5.64 11.26
C ARG A 110 -6.25 4.42 10.53
N ILE A 111 -4.93 4.30 10.42
CA ILE A 111 -4.26 3.24 9.63
C ILE A 111 -4.76 1.83 10.01
N PRO A 112 -4.79 1.41 11.28
CA PRO A 112 -5.28 0.07 11.65
C PRO A 112 -6.72 -0.19 11.20
N VAL A 113 -7.59 0.82 11.23
CA VAL A 113 -8.99 0.69 10.84
C VAL A 113 -9.10 0.57 9.31
N SER A 114 -8.39 1.42 8.55
CA SER A 114 -8.33 1.33 7.09
C SER A 114 -7.79 -0.03 6.64
N MET A 115 -6.68 -0.49 7.23
CA MET A 115 -6.09 -1.80 6.94
C MET A 115 -7.07 -2.93 7.22
N LYS A 116 -7.73 -2.92 8.38
CA LYS A 116 -8.69 -3.97 8.73
C LYS A 116 -9.85 -4.01 7.72
N LYS A 117 -10.43 -2.85 7.37
CA LYS A 117 -11.51 -2.76 6.39
C LYS A 117 -11.06 -3.27 5.02
N PHE A 118 -9.87 -2.87 4.58
CA PHE A 118 -9.32 -3.28 3.30
C PHE A 118 -9.06 -4.79 3.21
N PHE A 119 -8.38 -5.38 4.21
CA PHE A 119 -8.13 -6.82 4.20
C PHE A 119 -9.41 -7.65 4.39
N LEU A 120 -10.45 -7.12 5.05
CA LEU A 120 -11.78 -7.74 5.05
C LEU A 120 -12.43 -7.69 3.67
N PHE A 121 -12.38 -6.55 2.99
CA PHE A 121 -12.83 -6.41 1.61
C PHE A 121 -12.13 -7.43 0.69
N LEU A 122 -10.81 -7.50 0.75
CA LEU A 122 -10.02 -8.46 -0.04
C LEU A 122 -10.45 -9.91 0.21
N LYS A 123 -10.72 -10.26 1.47
CA LYS A 123 -11.20 -11.60 1.82
C LYS A 123 -12.60 -11.87 1.28
N GLU A 124 -13.53 -10.93 1.49
CA GLU A 124 -14.95 -11.07 1.16
C GLU A 124 -15.22 -11.03 -0.34
N LYS A 125 -14.54 -10.14 -1.08
CA LYS A 125 -14.83 -9.83 -2.48
C LYS A 125 -13.84 -10.42 -3.47
N LYS A 126 -12.59 -10.58 -3.05
CA LYS A 126 -11.52 -11.08 -3.93
C LYS A 126 -11.06 -12.49 -3.59
N GLY A 127 -11.54 -13.06 -2.48
CA GLY A 127 -11.07 -14.36 -1.99
C GLY A 127 -9.59 -14.34 -1.54
N ILE A 128 -8.98 -13.16 -1.38
CA ILE A 128 -7.58 -13.02 -0.97
C ILE A 128 -7.51 -13.10 0.54
N HIS A 129 -7.04 -14.24 1.04
CA HIS A 129 -7.01 -14.53 2.47
C HIS A 129 -5.65 -14.17 3.08
N ASN A 130 -5.59 -13.04 3.79
CA ASN A 130 -4.41 -12.70 4.59
C ASN A 130 -4.62 -13.00 6.08
N LYS A 131 -4.34 -14.24 6.48
CA LYS A 131 -4.43 -14.67 7.90
C LYS A 131 -3.44 -13.92 8.82
N LYS A 132 -2.33 -13.44 8.27
CA LYS A 132 -1.28 -12.75 9.05
C LYS A 132 -1.75 -11.37 9.50
N VAL A 133 -2.49 -10.66 8.64
CA VAL A 133 -3.02 -9.32 8.95
C VAL A 133 -4.36 -9.39 9.68
N LEU A 134 -5.24 -10.34 9.33
CA LEU A 134 -6.57 -10.48 9.94
C LEU A 134 -6.61 -11.33 11.22
N GLY A 135 -5.54 -12.09 11.52
CA GLY A 135 -5.42 -12.90 12.73
C GLY A 135 -5.16 -12.06 13.98
N LYS A 136 -5.72 -12.51 15.12
CA LYS A 136 -5.46 -11.91 16.45
C LYS A 136 -3.96 -11.92 16.75
#